data_AF-A0A8T4BYV6-F1
#
_entry.id   AF-A0A8T4BYV6-F1
#
_cell.length_a   1.000
_cell.length_b   1.000
_cell.length_c   1.000
_cell.angle_alpha   90.00
_cell.angle_beta   90.00
_cell.angle_gamma   90.00
#
_symmetry.space_group_name_H-M   'P 1'
#
loop_
_entity.id
_entity.type
_entity.pdbx_description
1 polymer ?
#
loop_
_entity_poly.entity_id
_entity_poly.type
_entity_poly.pdbx_seq_one_letter_code
_entity_poly.pdbx_strand_id
1 'polypeptide(L)'
;MQKYYDEALKCLSNNSPNGAVTLFRKVIHALGIYYGLAKINDNKNLYDIIKDLHDKGHIVTKLKEVLLGIKDIGNDGAHINDNEPDITQAEKVRFLIDTILTSTILSDKTLEFVKDIHSSKNIEDNNQT
;
A
#
# COMPACT_ATOMS: atom_id res chain seq x y z
N MET A 1 3.90 -3.44 -7.53
CA MET A 1 2.98 -3.58 -6.39
C MET A 1 2.28 -4.92 -6.40
N GLN A 2 1.41 -5.20 -7.39
CA GLN A 2 0.65 -6.45 -7.51
C GLN A 2 1.51 -7.71 -7.34
N LYS A 3 2.67 -7.77 -8.02
CA LYS A 3 3.63 -8.89 -7.90
C LYS A 3 3.99 -9.24 -6.44
N TYR A 4 4.22 -8.25 -5.58
CA TYR A 4 4.58 -8.52 -4.17
C TYR A 4 3.38 -8.98 -3.35
N TYR A 5 2.21 -8.42 -3.66
CA TYR A 5 0.97 -8.81 -3.01
C TYR A 5 0.60 -10.26 -3.34
N ASP A 6 0.61 -10.63 -4.62
CA ASP A 6 0.31 -12.00 -5.07
C ASP A 6 1.29 -13.02 -4.47
N GLU A 7 2.57 -12.67 -4.41
CA GLU A 7 3.59 -13.53 -3.79
C GLU A 7 3.37 -13.66 -2.28
N ALA A 8 2.95 -12.59 -1.60
CA ALA A 8 2.60 -12.65 -0.18
C ALA A 8 1.41 -13.60 0.07
N LEU A 9 0.42 -13.60 -0.81
CA LEU A 9 -0.71 -14.54 -0.74
C LEU A 9 -0.26 -15.99 -0.93
N LYS A 10 0.71 -16.27 -1.80
CA LYS A 10 1.30 -17.61 -1.92
C LYS A 10 2.04 -18.03 -0.65
N CYS A 11 2.73 -17.11 0.01
CA CYS A 11 3.34 -17.39 1.31
C CYS A 11 2.28 -17.76 2.36
N LEU A 12 1.15 -17.05 2.41
CA LEU A 12 0.04 -17.40 3.29
C LEU A 12 -0.54 -18.79 2.96
N SER A 13 -0.77 -19.11 1.67
CA SER A 13 -1.30 -20.42 1.27
C SER A 13 -0.36 -21.58 1.61
N ASN A 14 0.94 -21.31 1.71
CA ASN A 14 1.97 -22.28 2.10
C ASN A 14 2.32 -22.19 3.60
N ASN A 15 1.48 -21.57 4.43
CA ASN A 15 1.66 -21.41 5.87
C ASN A 15 3.04 -20.83 6.24
N SER A 16 3.51 -19.85 5.46
CA SER A 16 4.82 -19.20 5.59
C SER A 16 4.66 -17.73 6.03
N PRO A 17 4.33 -17.46 7.30
CA PRO A 17 3.94 -16.12 7.76
C PRO A 17 5.08 -15.09 7.66
N ASN A 18 6.32 -15.47 7.98
CA ASN A 18 7.51 -14.61 7.87
C ASN A 18 7.69 -14.08 6.45
N GLY A 19 7.56 -14.97 5.46
CA GLY A 19 7.62 -14.62 4.04
C GLY A 19 6.47 -13.69 3.63
N ALA A 20 5.26 -13.97 4.11
CA ALA A 20 4.08 -13.17 3.80
C ALA A 20 4.23 -11.72 4.31
N VAL A 21 4.55 -11.51 5.58
CA VAL A 21 4.67 -10.15 6.14
C VAL A 21 5.86 -9.38 5.55
N THR A 22 6.95 -10.08 5.21
CA THR A 22 8.11 -9.48 4.53
C THR A 22 7.72 -8.97 3.14
N LEU A 23 6.90 -9.71 2.41
CA LEU A 23 6.40 -9.31 1.10
C LEU A 23 5.33 -8.21 1.19
N PHE A 24 4.45 -8.25 2.18
CA PHE A 24 3.51 -7.15 2.45
C PHE A 24 4.24 -5.83 2.79
N ARG A 25 5.36 -5.89 3.51
CA ARG A 25 6.22 -4.71 3.72
C ARG A 25 6.75 -4.14 2.39
N LYS A 26 7.04 -4.97 1.39
CA LYS A 26 7.43 -4.51 0.04
C LYS A 26 6.27 -3.89 -0.74
N VAL A 27 5.01 -4.21 -0.41
CA VAL A 27 3.84 -3.54 -0.98
C VAL A 27 3.83 -2.06 -0.58
N ILE A 28 4.20 -1.73 0.66
CA ILE A 28 4.33 -0.33 1.13
C ILE A 28 5.37 0.43 0.31
N HIS A 29 6.54 -0.18 0.05
CA HIS A 29 7.55 0.43 -0.80
C HIS A 29 7.01 0.68 -2.22
N ALA A 30 6.29 -0.29 -2.79
CA ALA A 30 5.66 -0.15 -4.09
C ALA A 30 4.56 0.94 -4.12
N LEU A 31 3.90 1.19 -2.99
CA LEU A 31 2.94 2.30 -2.82
C LEU A 31 3.65 3.65 -2.86
N GLY A 32 4.80 3.76 -2.18
CA GLY A 32 5.67 4.94 -2.29
C GLY A 32 6.09 5.23 -3.73
N ILE A 33 6.45 4.19 -4.49
CA ILE A 33 6.79 4.33 -5.92
C ILE A 33 5.58 4.79 -6.74
N TYR A 34 4.39 4.22 -6.50
CA TYR A 34 3.16 4.57 -7.21
C TYR A 34 2.84 6.08 -7.10
N TYR A 35 3.01 6.65 -5.91
CA TYR A 35 2.81 8.09 -5.67
C TYR A 35 4.05 8.96 -5.98
N GLY A 36 5.11 8.39 -6.57
CA GLY A 36 6.33 9.14 -6.91
C GLY A 36 7.14 9.62 -5.70
N LEU A 37 7.00 8.97 -4.54
CA LEU A 37 7.68 9.31 -3.29
C LEU A 37 9.00 8.55 -3.09
N ALA A 38 9.19 7.49 -3.86
CA ALA A 38 10.39 6.66 -3.90
C ALA A 38 10.66 6.21 -5.35
N LYS A 39 11.88 5.75 -5.64
CA LYS A 39 12.25 5.14 -6.93
C LYS A 39 12.50 3.64 -6.75
N ILE A 40 12.46 2.90 -7.86
CA ILE A 40 12.63 1.42 -7.87
C ILE A 40 13.94 0.96 -7.20
N ASN A 41 14.99 1.80 -7.25
CA ASN A 41 16.31 1.53 -6.67
C ASN A 41 16.71 2.59 -5.62
N ASP A 42 15.74 3.25 -5.01
CA ASP A 42 16.01 4.21 -3.93
C ASP A 42 16.33 3.47 -2.63
N ASN A 43 17.25 4.02 -1.83
CA ASN A 43 17.59 3.54 -0.49
C ASN A 43 16.73 4.22 0.60
N LYS A 44 15.71 4.99 0.19
CA LYS A 44 14.78 5.63 1.10
C LYS A 44 14.15 4.61 2.04
N ASN A 45 14.27 4.88 3.33
CA ASN A 45 13.74 3.97 4.33
C ASN A 45 12.20 3.99 4.30
N LEU A 46 11.58 2.90 4.75
CA LEU A 46 10.12 2.75 4.71
C LEU A 46 9.40 3.79 5.59
N TYR A 47 10.03 4.22 6.69
CA TYR A 47 9.45 5.20 7.60
C TYR A 47 9.24 6.55 6.89
N ASP A 48 10.24 7.01 6.15
CA ASP A 48 10.19 8.25 5.36
C ASP A 48 9.16 8.15 4.23
N ILE A 49 9.02 6.98 3.61
CA ILE A 49 7.96 6.75 2.61
C ILE A 49 6.57 6.90 3.25
N ILE A 50 6.34 6.26 4.41
CA ILE A 50 5.06 6.33 5.13
C ILE A 50 4.78 7.75 5.61
N LYS A 51 5.80 8.45 6.10
CA LYS A 51 5.70 9.85 6.51
C LYS A 51 5.32 10.73 5.32
N ASP A 52 5.97 10.57 4.17
CA ASP A 52 5.65 11.37 2.97
C ASP A 52 4.27 11.06 2.40
N LEU A 53 3.81 9.79 2.45
CA LEU A 53 2.45 9.44 2.07
C LEU A 53 1.43 10.24 2.89
N HIS A 54 1.67 10.39 4.18
CA HIS A 54 0.82 11.15 5.08
C HIS A 54 0.95 12.66 4.87
N ASP A 55 2.18 13.17 4.86
CA ASP A 55 2.45 14.61 4.81
C ASP A 55 2.00 15.23 3.47
N LYS A 56 1.93 14.43 2.40
CA LYS A 56 1.35 14.83 1.10
C LYS A 56 -0.13 14.50 0.93
N GLY A 57 -0.77 13.97 1.97
CA GLY A 57 -2.22 13.73 2.00
C GLY A 57 -2.72 12.51 1.23
N HIS A 58 -1.84 11.59 0.81
CA HIS A 58 -2.24 10.34 0.16
C HIS A 58 -2.87 9.34 1.15
N ILE A 59 -2.55 9.47 2.44
CA ILE A 59 -3.13 8.67 3.51
C ILE A 59 -3.49 9.54 4.72
N VAL A 60 -4.54 9.15 5.44
CA VAL A 60 -4.91 9.76 6.72
C VAL A 60 -4.03 9.25 7.87
N THR A 61 -3.98 9.97 8.99
CA THR A 61 -3.18 9.63 10.17
C THR A 61 -3.39 8.20 10.67
N LYS A 62 -4.63 7.70 10.66
CA LYS A 62 -4.94 6.33 11.09
C LYS A 62 -4.28 5.27 10.19
N LEU A 63 -4.21 5.52 8.88
CA LEU A 63 -3.53 4.61 7.94
C LEU A 63 -2.01 4.69 8.05
N LYS A 64 -1.46 5.86 8.42
CA LYS A 64 -0.04 6.02 8.73
C LYS A 64 0.38 5.11 9.89
N GLU A 65 -0.37 5.14 10.99
CA GLU A 65 -0.10 4.29 12.16
C GLU A 65 -0.16 2.80 11.82
N VAL A 66 -1.17 2.39 11.04
CA VAL A 66 -1.30 1.02 10.53
C VAL A 66 -0.08 0.61 9.70
N LEU A 67 0.35 1.46 8.76
CA LEU A 67 1.53 1.20 7.92
C LEU A 67 2.82 1.09 8.73
N LEU A 68 2.97 1.88 9.80
CA LEU A 68 4.11 1.77 10.71
C LEU A 68 4.11 0.41 11.44
N GLY A 69 2.95 -0.06 11.90
CA GLY A 69 2.84 -1.40 12.49
C GLY A 69 3.18 -2.52 11.51
N ILE A 70 2.73 -2.42 10.25
CA ILE A 70 3.08 -3.40 9.20
C ILE A 70 4.58 -3.36 8.89
N LYS A 71 5.20 -2.16 8.90
CA LYS A 71 6.65 -2.01 8.71
C LYS A 71 7.41 -2.75 9.81
N ASP A 72 6.99 -2.63 11.07
CA ASP A 72 7.64 -3.29 12.20
C ASP A 72 7.44 -4.83 12.13
N ILE A 73 6.22 -5.32 11.95
CA ILE A 73 5.94 -6.77 11.82
C ILE A 73 6.68 -7.37 10.61
N GLY A 74 6.70 -6.66 9.48
CA GLY A 74 7.44 -7.11 8.30
C GLY A 74 8.97 -7.01 8.45
N ASN A 75 9.46 -6.25 9.43
CA ASN A 75 10.86 -6.28 9.83
C ASN A 75 11.12 -7.52 10.69
N ASP A 76 10.24 -7.83 11.65
CA ASP A 76 10.35 -9.04 12.46
C ASP A 76 10.33 -10.31 11.60
N GLY A 77 9.45 -10.40 10.59
CA GLY A 77 9.43 -11.54 9.67
C GLY A 77 10.64 -11.64 8.71
N ALA A 78 11.46 -10.60 8.58
CA ALA A 78 12.63 -10.61 7.70
C ALA A 78 13.92 -11.05 8.41
N HIS A 79 13.91 -11.14 9.74
CA HIS A 79 15.05 -11.47 10.57
C HIS A 79 14.74 -12.69 11.43
N ILE A 80 15.73 -13.54 11.71
CA ILE A 80 15.57 -14.61 12.71
C ILE A 80 15.61 -13.95 14.09
N ASN A 81 14.49 -13.97 14.83
CA ASN A 81 14.33 -13.34 16.14
C ASN A 81 13.23 -14.01 16.97
N ASP A 82 13.04 -13.61 18.23
CA ASP A 82 12.05 -14.22 19.13
C ASP A 82 10.60 -13.74 18.91
N ASN A 83 10.39 -12.76 18.02
CA ASN A 83 9.09 -12.15 17.70
C ASN A 83 8.58 -12.58 16.32
N GLU A 84 8.86 -13.82 15.90
CA GLU A 84 8.42 -14.29 14.59
C GLU A 84 6.89 -14.21 14.45
N PRO A 85 6.40 -13.63 13.35
CA PRO A 85 4.97 -13.49 13.13
C PRO A 85 4.30 -14.85 12.91
N ASP A 86 3.18 -15.06 13.59
CA ASP A 86 2.33 -16.23 13.35
C ASP A 86 1.39 -16.03 12.14
N ILE A 87 0.69 -17.10 11.74
CA ILE A 87 -0.23 -17.06 10.60
C ILE A 87 -1.39 -16.08 10.82
N THR A 88 -1.86 -15.92 12.06
CA THR A 88 -2.96 -15.00 12.40
C THR A 88 -2.53 -13.55 12.24
N GLN A 89 -1.30 -13.22 12.66
CA GLN A 89 -0.70 -11.91 12.46
C GLN A 89 -0.50 -11.63 10.98
N ALA A 90 -0.02 -12.60 10.21
CA ALA A 90 0.18 -12.45 8.77
C ALA A 90 -1.15 -12.22 8.01
N GLU A 91 -2.23 -12.91 8.39
CA GLU A 91 -3.57 -12.67 7.84
C GLU A 91 -4.11 -11.29 8.21
N LYS A 92 -3.91 -10.83 9.45
CA LYS A 92 -4.27 -9.47 9.87
C LYS A 92 -3.52 -8.43 9.04
N VAL A 93 -2.22 -8.63 8.80
CA VAL A 93 -1.43 -7.76 7.91
C VAL A 93 -2.01 -7.74 6.50
N ARG A 94 -2.41 -8.88 5.95
CA ARG A 94 -3.11 -8.93 4.64
C ARG A 94 -4.35 -8.04 4.64
N PHE A 95 -5.25 -8.20 5.60
CA PHE A 95 -6.48 -7.40 5.68
C PHE A 95 -6.20 -5.89 5.77
N LEU A 96 -5.16 -5.51 6.49
CA LEU A 96 -4.75 -4.11 6.61
C LEU A 96 -4.19 -3.58 5.27
N ILE A 97 -3.36 -4.36 4.58
CA ILE A 97 -2.86 -4.01 3.24
C ILE A 97 -4.03 -3.86 2.25
N ASP A 98 -4.99 -4.78 2.27
CA ASP A 98 -6.20 -4.70 1.43
C ASP A 98 -6.94 -3.37 1.66
N THR A 99 -7.17 -3.05 2.93
CA THR A 99 -7.83 -1.80 3.34
C THR A 99 -7.08 -0.58 2.83
N ILE A 100 -5.74 -0.58 2.92
CA ILE A 100 -4.90 0.53 2.43
C ILE A 100 -5.04 0.66 0.91
N LEU A 101 -4.85 -0.44 0.16
CA LEU A 101 -4.91 -0.41 -1.30
C LEU A 101 -6.29 0.04 -1.82
N THR A 102 -7.36 -0.39 -1.16
CA THR A 102 -8.72 0.07 -1.45
C THR A 102 -8.90 1.56 -1.12
N SER A 103 -8.45 2.01 0.05
CA SER A 103 -8.66 3.38 0.52
C SER A 103 -7.81 4.42 -0.20
N THR A 104 -6.74 4.01 -0.88
CA THR A 104 -5.84 4.92 -1.60
C THR A 104 -6.03 4.77 -3.11
N ILE A 105 -5.61 3.65 -3.70
CA ILE A 105 -5.49 3.50 -5.16
C ILE A 105 -6.87 3.40 -5.82
N LEU A 106 -7.79 2.62 -5.25
CA LEU A 106 -9.11 2.46 -5.84
C LEU A 106 -9.93 3.74 -5.71
N SER A 107 -9.84 4.41 -4.57
CA SER A 107 -10.44 5.72 -4.35
C SER A 107 -9.91 6.77 -5.33
N ASP A 108 -8.60 6.86 -5.52
CA ASP A 108 -7.99 7.81 -6.46
C ASP A 108 -8.44 7.57 -7.91
N LYS A 109 -8.40 6.32 -8.38
CA LYS A 109 -8.90 5.95 -9.72
C LYS A 109 -10.37 6.30 -9.92
N THR A 110 -11.18 6.13 -8.88
CA THR A 110 -12.60 6.48 -8.93
C THR A 110 -12.79 7.99 -9.02
N LEU A 111 -12.02 8.76 -8.27
CA LEU A 111 -12.05 10.24 -8.32
C LEU A 111 -11.57 10.77 -9.68
N GLU A 112 -10.53 10.18 -10.26
CA GLU A 112 -10.06 10.49 -11.63
C GLU A 112 -11.17 10.21 -12.65
N PHE A 113 -11.79 9.04 -12.60
CA PHE A 113 -12.90 8.69 -13.49
C PHE A 113 -14.08 9.67 -13.38
N VAL A 114 -14.46 10.07 -12.17
CA VAL A 114 -15.54 11.06 -11.96
C VAL A 114 -15.15 12.44 -12.54
N LYS A 115 -13.90 12.86 -12.36
CA LYS A 115 -13.39 14.12 -12.95
C LYS A 115 -13.42 14.07 -14.47
N ASP A 116 -13.06 12.95 -15.07
CA ASP A 116 -13.07 12.78 -16.52
C ASP A 116 -14.50 12.87 -17.07
N ILE A 117 -15.47 12.20 -16.44
CA ILE A 117 -16.90 12.31 -16.82
C ILE A 117 -17.38 13.76 -16.74
N HIS A 118 -17.09 14.45 -15.63
CA HIS A 118 -17.55 15.83 -15.44
C HIS A 118 -16.88 16.81 -16.41
N SER A 119 -15.58 16.63 -16.68
CA SER A 119 -14.84 17.48 -17.63
C SER A 119 -15.33 17.25 -19.06
N SER A 120 -15.69 16.02 -19.42
CA SER A 120 -16.25 15.67 -20.73
C SER A 120 -17.62 16.34 -20.98
N LYS A 121 -18.51 16.36 -19.97
CA LYS A 121 -19.81 17.04 -20.06
C LYS A 121 -19.68 18.56 -20.30
N ASN A 122 -18.70 19.21 -19.68
CA ASN A 122 -18.49 20.65 -19.84
C ASN A 122 -17.95 21.03 -21.25
N ILE A 123 -17.43 20.08 -22.02
CA ILE A 123 -16.95 20.32 -23.39
C ILE A 123 -18.08 20.14 -24.41
N GLU A 124 -19.02 19.23 -24.15
CA GLU A 124 -20.19 19.01 -25.03
C GLU A 124 -21.21 20.16 -24.94
N ASP A 125 -21.44 20.73 -23.74
CA ASP A 125 -22.37 21.85 -23.55
C ASP A 125 -21.88 23.18 -24.15
N ASN A 126 -20.57 23.34 -24.36
CA ASN A 126 -19.97 24.55 -24.95
C ASN A 126 -19.88 24.53 -26.49
N ASN A 127 -20.28 23.44 -27.15
CA ASN A 127 -20.30 23.32 -28.61
C ASN A 127 -21.72 23.44 -29.21
N GLN A 128 -22.71 23.93 -28.45
CA GLN A 128 -24.09 24.15 -28.90
C GLN A 128 -24.51 25.64 -29.01
N THR A 129 -23.56 26.57 -29.09
CA THR A 129 -23.81 27.98 -29.44
C THR A 129 -23.14 28.33 -30.76
#